data_AF-A0A936L3Q8-F1
#
_entry.id   AF-A0A936L3Q8-F1
#
_cell.length_a   1.000
_cell.length_b   1.000
_cell.length_c   1.000
_cell.angle_alpha   90.00
_cell.angle_beta   90.00
_cell.angle_gamma   90.00
#
_symmetry.space_group_name_H-M   'P 1'
#
loop_
_entity.id
_entity.type
_entity.pdbx_description
1 polymer ?
#
loop_
_entity_poly.entity_id
_entity_poly.type
_entity_poly.pdbx_seq_one_letter_code
_entity_poly.pdbx_strand_id
1 'polypeptide(L)'
;MIQKTAWLSFLTTSAITLPILLFPEFFLYPLFGSSENQLVSESKAILWILFPILGIFSFGSIFINGLTGTGHTKTALWIQTLFTIVYTIYSLMVIKFFKLNLYFAWSAEIIYWLGIMIFVIIYLKTNKWHEKKF
;
A
#
# COMPACT_ATOMS: atom_id res chain seq x y z
N MET A 1 -14.51 -12.55 9.95
CA MET A 1 -14.48 -11.19 10.55
C MET A 1 -13.56 -10.25 9.74
N ILE A 2 -12.29 -10.61 9.53
CA ILE A 2 -11.28 -9.81 8.81
C ILE A 2 -11.75 -9.30 7.43
N GLN A 3 -12.40 -10.14 6.62
CA GLN A 3 -12.87 -9.72 5.28
C GLN A 3 -13.93 -8.60 5.32
N LYS A 4 -14.82 -8.58 6.32
CA LYS A 4 -15.83 -7.52 6.44
C LYS A 4 -15.17 -6.19 6.82
N THR A 5 -14.19 -6.23 7.72
CA THR A 5 -13.40 -5.04 8.10
C THR A 5 -12.54 -4.55 6.95
N ALA A 6 -11.99 -5.45 6.14
CA ALA A 6 -11.21 -5.09 4.95
C ALA A 6 -12.07 -4.37 3.90
N TRP A 7 -13.31 -4.83 3.69
CA TRP A 7 -14.24 -4.14 2.80
C TRP A 7 -14.64 -2.76 3.32
N LEU A 8 -14.87 -2.63 4.63
CA LEU A 8 -15.14 -1.34 5.26
C LEU A 8 -13.96 -0.38 5.06
N SER A 9 -12.73 -0.83 5.32
CA SER A 9 -11.50 -0.05 5.12
C SER A 9 -11.33 0.38 3.66
N PHE A 10 -11.62 -0.52 2.71
CA PHE A 10 -11.55 -0.21 1.30
C PHE A 10 -12.58 0.85 0.89
N LEU A 11 -13.82 0.74 1.40
CA LEU A 11 -14.87 1.72 1.13
C LEU A 11 -14.54 3.10 1.72
N THR A 12 -14.02 3.16 2.94
CA THR A 12 -13.63 4.44 3.56
C THR A 12 -12.45 5.07 2.83
N THR A 13 -11.45 4.27 2.45
CA THR A 13 -10.30 4.74 1.66
C THR A 13 -10.78 5.27 0.31
N SER A 14 -11.63 4.51 -0.39
CA SER A 14 -12.18 4.91 -1.69
C SER A 14 -13.04 6.18 -1.59
N ALA A 15 -13.86 6.32 -0.55
CA ALA A 15 -14.69 7.51 -0.34
C ALA A 15 -13.85 8.78 -0.18
N ILE A 16 -12.64 8.68 0.38
CA ILE A 16 -11.71 9.81 0.53
C ILE A 16 -10.91 10.04 -0.76
N THR A 17 -10.43 8.97 -1.41
CA THR A 17 -9.56 9.09 -2.58
C THR A 17 -10.31 9.47 -3.86
N LEU A 18 -11.56 9.02 -4.04
CA LEU A 18 -12.34 9.28 -5.26
C LEU A 18 -12.59 10.78 -5.53
N PRO A 19 -12.97 11.62 -4.55
CA PRO A 19 -13.10 13.06 -4.77
C PRO A 19 -11.78 13.72 -5.23
N ILE A 20 -10.64 13.25 -4.71
CA ILE A 20 -9.31 13.76 -5.06
C ILE A 20 -8.94 13.39 -6.50
N LEU A 21 -9.35 12.21 -6.96
CA LEU A 21 -9.16 11.75 -8.35
C LEU A 21 -10.07 12.48 -9.35
N LEU A 22 -11.31 12.79 -8.96
CA LEU A 22 -12.28 13.46 -9.82
C LEU A 22 -12.01 14.97 -9.95
N PHE A 23 -11.50 15.59 -8.87
CA PHE A 23 -11.19 17.02 -8.85
C PHE A 23 -9.73 17.29 -8.41
N PRO A 24 -8.73 16.73 -9.12
CA PRO A 24 -7.33 16.82 -8.68
C PRO A 24 -6.84 18.26 -8.67
N GLU A 25 -7.33 19.10 -9.58
CA GLU A 25 -6.99 20.53 -9.66
C GLU A 25 -7.39 21.31 -8.41
N PHE A 26 -8.57 21.03 -7.85
CA PHE A 26 -9.05 21.67 -6.64
C PHE A 26 -8.12 21.43 -5.45
N PHE A 27 -7.54 20.22 -5.35
CA PHE A 27 -6.64 19.85 -4.26
C PHE A 27 -5.18 20.21 -4.54
N LEU A 28 -4.71 20.08 -5.79
CA LEU A 28 -3.31 20.28 -6.16
C LEU A 28 -2.96 21.76 -6.33
N TYR A 29 -3.85 22.62 -6.83
CA TYR A 29 -3.53 24.03 -7.06
C TYR A 29 -3.22 24.84 -5.80
N PRO A 30 -3.95 24.67 -4.67
CA PRO A 30 -3.59 25.32 -3.40
C PRO A 30 -2.25 24.83 -2.82
N LEU A 31 -1.85 23.59 -3.11
CA LEU A 31 -0.63 22.98 -2.58
C LEU A 31 0.61 23.35 -3.38
N PHE A 32 0.51 23.33 -4.71
CA PHE A 32 1.66 23.53 -5.60
C PHE A 32 1.72 24.92 -6.23
N GLY A 33 0.70 25.76 -6.02
CA GLY A 33 0.69 27.18 -6.38
C GLY A 33 0.85 27.46 -7.88
N SER A 34 -0.27 27.65 -8.58
CA SER A 34 -0.42 27.97 -10.03
C SER A 34 -0.55 26.78 -10.99
N SER A 35 -1.24 27.03 -12.11
CA SER A 35 -1.69 26.03 -13.09
C SER A 35 -0.64 25.62 -14.12
N GLU A 36 0.42 26.40 -14.27
CA GLU A 36 1.50 26.17 -15.24
C GLU A 36 2.67 25.36 -14.66
N ASN A 37 2.53 24.88 -13.42
CA ASN A 37 3.57 24.11 -12.78
C ASN A 37 3.62 22.68 -13.33
N GLN A 38 4.78 22.32 -13.88
CA GLN A 38 5.13 20.96 -14.29
C GLN A 38 4.81 19.92 -13.20
N LEU A 39 4.98 20.30 -11.93
CA LEU A 39 4.66 19.49 -10.76
C LEU A 39 3.18 19.09 -10.68
N VAL A 40 2.25 19.97 -11.08
CA VAL A 40 0.81 19.65 -11.07
C VAL A 40 0.50 18.62 -12.15
N SER A 41 1.09 18.75 -13.33
CA SER A 41 0.92 17.80 -14.43
C SER A 41 1.46 16.40 -14.07
N GLU A 42 2.67 16.34 -13.52
CA GLU A 42 3.29 15.08 -13.08
C GLU A 42 2.50 14.44 -11.93
N SER A 43 2.04 15.24 -10.95
CA SER A 43 1.24 14.74 -9.82
C SER A 43 -0.10 14.16 -10.27
N LYS A 44 -0.80 14.82 -11.21
CA LYS A 44 -2.08 14.32 -11.77
C LYS A 44 -1.93 12.91 -12.35
N ALA A 45 -0.83 12.65 -13.05
CA ALA A 45 -0.61 11.37 -13.68
C ALA A 45 -0.34 10.24 -12.65
N ILE A 46 0.30 10.59 -11.52
CA ILE A 46 0.56 9.67 -10.41
C ILE A 46 -0.70 9.37 -9.58
N LEU A 47 -1.63 10.32 -9.47
CA LEU A 47 -2.89 10.09 -8.72
C LEU A 47 -3.64 8.85 -9.23
N TRP A 48 -3.62 8.60 -10.54
CA TRP A 48 -4.28 7.43 -11.14
C TRP A 48 -3.68 6.10 -10.70
N ILE A 49 -2.36 6.01 -10.51
CA ILE A 49 -1.72 4.77 -10.00
C ILE A 49 -1.84 4.66 -8.48
N LEU A 50 -1.98 5.78 -7.77
CA LEU A 50 -2.20 5.81 -6.33
C LEU A 50 -3.51 5.13 -5.91
N PHE A 51 -4.58 5.24 -6.70
CA PHE A 51 -5.86 4.62 -6.37
C PHE A 51 -5.77 3.09 -6.16
N PRO A 52 -5.28 2.29 -7.12
CA PRO A 52 -5.13 0.85 -6.91
C PRO A 52 -4.13 0.52 -5.80
N ILE A 53 -3.07 1.32 -5.62
CA ILE A 53 -2.10 1.15 -4.53
C ILE A 53 -2.80 1.27 -3.17
N LEU A 54 -3.59 2.34 -2.97
CA LEU A 54 -4.35 2.57 -1.74
C LEU A 54 -5.42 1.50 -1.53
N GLY A 55 -6.01 0.99 -2.61
CA GLY A 55 -6.90 -0.17 -2.56
C GLY A 55 -6.20 -1.39 -1.95
N ILE A 56 -5.05 -1.79 -2.50
CA ILE A 56 -4.27 -2.93 -2.02
C ILE A 56 -3.79 -2.70 -0.58
N PHE A 57 -3.27 -1.51 -0.28
CA PHE A 57 -2.89 -1.07 1.07
C PHE A 57 -4.02 -1.30 2.08
N SER A 58 -5.24 -0.91 1.72
CA SER A 58 -6.39 -1.00 2.61
C SER A 58 -6.73 -2.43 3.00
N PHE A 59 -6.60 -3.38 2.07
CA PHE A 59 -6.71 -4.81 2.39
C PHE A 59 -5.50 -5.29 3.20
N GLY A 60 -4.28 -4.99 2.73
CA GLY A 60 -3.04 -5.52 3.28
C GLY A 60 -2.84 -5.13 4.74
N SER A 61 -3.15 -3.88 5.06
CA SER A 61 -3.13 -3.34 6.43
C SER A 61 -4.09 -4.10 7.35
N ILE A 62 -5.33 -4.38 6.92
CA ILE A 62 -6.29 -5.14 7.73
C ILE A 62 -5.86 -6.59 7.93
N PHE A 63 -5.27 -7.24 6.93
CA PHE A 63 -4.75 -8.60 7.07
C PHE A 63 -3.60 -8.67 8.09
N ILE A 64 -2.62 -7.77 8.00
CA ILE A 64 -1.48 -7.80 8.92
C ILE A 64 -1.87 -7.38 10.34
N ASN A 65 -2.79 -6.41 10.48
CA ASN A 65 -3.37 -6.05 11.77
C ASN A 65 -4.17 -7.22 12.36
N GLY A 66 -4.90 -7.97 11.51
CA GLY A 66 -5.59 -9.20 11.90
C GLY A 66 -4.63 -10.27 12.41
N LEU A 67 -3.51 -10.53 11.72
CA LEU A 67 -2.47 -11.46 12.15
C LEU A 67 -1.80 -11.01 13.47
N THR A 68 -1.59 -9.71 13.63
CA THR A 68 -1.04 -9.14 14.86
C THR A 68 -2.02 -9.33 16.02
N GLY A 69 -3.31 -9.16 15.79
CA GLY A 69 -4.38 -9.37 16.77
C GLY A 69 -4.56 -10.82 17.25
N THR A 70 -4.04 -11.83 16.52
CA THR A 70 -4.04 -13.24 16.99
C THR A 70 -2.85 -13.58 17.89
N GLY A 71 -2.08 -12.59 18.34
CA GLY A 71 -0.92 -12.80 19.22
C GLY A 71 0.34 -13.29 18.49
N HIS A 72 0.37 -13.20 17.16
CA HIS A 72 1.53 -13.52 16.31
C HIS A 72 2.25 -12.27 15.79
N THR A 73 2.28 -11.20 16.60
CA THR A 73 2.94 -9.92 16.29
C THR A 73 4.38 -10.10 15.81
N LYS A 74 5.15 -11.04 16.40
CA LYS A 74 6.53 -11.32 15.99
C LYS A 74 6.61 -11.81 14.53
N THR A 75 5.66 -12.66 14.10
CA THR A 75 5.58 -13.12 12.71
C THR A 75 5.18 -11.99 11.77
N ALA A 76 4.21 -11.17 12.16
CA ALA A 76 3.79 -10.01 11.38
C ALA A 76 4.95 -9.02 11.16
N LEU A 77 5.71 -8.71 12.22
CA LEU A 77 6.89 -7.85 12.16
C LEU A 77 7.99 -8.43 11.28
N TRP A 78 8.23 -9.74 11.33
CA TRP A 78 9.18 -10.41 10.44
C TRP A 78 8.79 -10.28 8.96
N ILE A 79 7.51 -10.51 8.64
CA ILE A 79 6.99 -10.34 7.28
C ILE A 79 7.15 -8.88 6.82
N GLN A 80 6.75 -7.91 7.66
CA GLN A 80 6.95 -6.48 7.38
C GLN A 80 8.40 -6.14 7.11
N THR A 81 9.31 -6.56 7.99
CA THR A 81 10.73 -6.24 7.87
C THR A 81 11.32 -6.80 6.58
N LEU A 82 10.98 -8.04 6.23
CA LEU A 82 11.41 -8.66 4.97
C LEU A 82 10.96 -7.84 3.75
N PHE A 83 9.67 -7.50 3.69
CA PHE A 83 9.14 -6.73 2.56
C PHE A 83 9.66 -5.29 2.54
N THR A 84 9.96 -4.68 3.68
CA THR A 84 10.58 -3.35 3.75
C THR A 84 12.00 -3.35 3.18
N ILE A 85 12.77 -4.42 3.43
CA ILE A 85 14.10 -4.59 2.84
C ILE A 85 13.98 -4.72 1.32
N VAL A 86 13.07 -5.57 0.83
CA VAL A 86 12.82 -5.75 -0.61
C VAL A 86 12.38 -4.44 -1.27
N TYR A 87 11.45 -3.72 -0.64
CA TYR A 87 10.97 -2.41 -1.08
C TYR A 87 12.13 -1.42 -1.21
N THR A 88 12.99 -1.34 -0.20
CA THR A 88 14.11 -0.39 -0.18
C THR A 88 15.11 -0.71 -1.29
N ILE A 89 15.48 -1.99 -1.45
CA ILE A 89 16.41 -2.43 -2.50
C ILE A 89 15.83 -2.12 -3.89
N TYR A 90 14.56 -2.49 -4.11
CA TYR A 90 13.88 -2.24 -5.38
C TYR A 90 13.84 -0.75 -5.72
N SER A 91 13.40 0.09 -4.77
CA SER A 91 13.34 1.54 -4.95
C SER A 91 14.72 2.15 -5.23
N LEU A 92 15.77 1.70 -4.54
CA LEU A 92 17.14 2.13 -4.81
C LEU A 92 17.61 1.74 -6.22
N MET A 93 17.30 0.53 -6.68
CA MET A 93 17.63 0.09 -8.04
C MET A 93 16.92 0.95 -9.09
N VAL A 94 15.61 1.10 -8.96
CA VAL A 94 14.76 1.85 -9.91
C VAL A 94 15.18 3.32 -10.01
N ILE A 95 15.41 3.97 -8.88
CA ILE A 95 15.70 5.42 -8.83
C ILE A 95 17.17 5.69 -9.19
N LYS A 96 18.11 4.98 -8.56
CA LYS A 96 19.53 5.34 -8.65
C LYS A 96 20.24 4.71 -9.84
N PHE A 97 19.96 3.45 -10.14
CA PHE A 97 20.66 2.71 -11.18
C PHE A 97 19.97 2.83 -12.54
N PHE A 98 18.66 2.55 -12.58
CA PHE A 98 17.93 2.56 -13.85
C PHE A 98 17.33 3.93 -14.20
N LYS A 99 17.29 4.88 -13.25
CA LYS A 99 16.73 6.23 -13.43
C LYS A 99 15.36 6.20 -14.12
N LEU A 100 14.54 5.22 -13.75
CA LEU A 100 13.22 5.03 -14.37
C LEU A 100 12.24 6.10 -13.90
N ASN A 101 11.16 6.25 -14.67
CA ASN A 101 10.08 7.16 -14.33
C ASN A 101 9.47 6.82 -12.97
N LEU A 102 8.94 7.84 -12.29
CA LEU A 102 8.29 7.78 -10.99
C LEU A 102 7.19 6.71 -10.90
N TYR A 103 6.53 6.37 -12.01
CA TYR A 103 5.61 5.22 -12.09
C TYR A 103 6.22 3.90 -11.61
N PHE A 104 7.47 3.61 -11.98
CA PHE A 104 8.15 2.39 -11.56
C PHE A 104 8.50 2.43 -10.08
N ALA A 105 8.88 3.60 -9.56
CA ALA A 105 9.12 3.76 -8.13
C ALA A 105 7.84 3.51 -7.31
N TRP A 106 6.69 4.01 -7.76
CA TRP A 106 5.39 3.75 -7.13
C TRP A 106 4.94 2.28 -7.23
N SER A 107 5.37 1.54 -8.26
CA SER A 107 5.07 0.11 -8.35
C SER A 107 5.69 -0.71 -7.21
N ALA A 108 6.70 -0.17 -6.52
CA ALA A 108 7.26 -0.77 -5.31
C ALA A 108 6.21 -0.97 -4.20
N GLU A 109 5.27 -0.03 -4.07
CA GLU A 109 4.16 -0.13 -3.10
C GLU A 109 3.25 -1.32 -3.42
N ILE A 110 3.00 -1.58 -4.71
CA ILE A 110 2.19 -2.73 -5.14
C ILE A 110 2.88 -4.03 -4.72
N ILE A 111 4.19 -4.15 -4.98
CA ILE A 111 4.99 -5.32 -4.61
C ILE A 111 4.98 -5.52 -3.09
N TYR A 112 5.15 -4.43 -2.33
CA TYR A 112 5.17 -4.44 -0.88
C TYR A 112 3.82 -4.91 -0.29
N TRP A 113 2.73 -4.22 -0.62
CA TRP A 113 1.41 -4.52 -0.04
C TRP A 113 0.83 -5.85 -0.51
N LEU A 114 0.96 -6.20 -1.80
CA LEU A 114 0.54 -7.51 -2.29
C LEU A 114 1.38 -8.62 -1.66
N GLY A 115 2.69 -8.43 -1.59
CA GLY A 115 3.60 -9.40 -1.00
C GLY A 115 3.25 -9.72 0.45
N ILE A 116 3.08 -8.67 1.26
CA ILE A 116 2.62 -8.81 2.66
C ILE A 116 1.27 -9.51 2.72
N MET A 117 0.29 -9.06 1.93
CA MET A 117 -1.06 -9.63 1.95
C MET A 117 -1.05 -11.12 1.60
N ILE A 118 -0.33 -11.52 0.55
CA ILE A 118 -0.21 -12.93 0.13
C ILE A 118 0.44 -13.76 1.23
N PHE A 119 1.57 -13.30 1.80
CA PHE A 119 2.27 -14.02 2.87
C PHE A 119 1.41 -14.16 4.13
N VAL A 120 0.71 -13.10 4.51
CA VAL A 120 -0.20 -13.14 5.66
C VAL A 120 -1.35 -14.12 5.37
N ILE A 121 -1.97 -14.07 4.19
CA ILE A 121 -3.05 -14.99 3.82
C ILE A 121 -2.56 -16.44 3.80
N ILE A 122 -1.35 -16.73 3.32
CA ILE A 122 -0.77 -18.09 3.33
C ILE A 122 -0.49 -18.54 4.77
N TYR A 123 0.14 -17.69 5.59
CA TYR A 123 0.42 -18.00 6.99
C TYR A 123 -0.86 -18.30 7.75
N LEU A 124 -1.88 -17.46 7.53
CA LEU A 124 -3.22 -17.64 8.00
C LEU A 124 -3.79 -19.00 7.48
N LYS A 125 -3.74 -19.24 6.17
CA LYS A 125 -4.02 -20.51 5.48
C LYS A 125 -3.54 -21.77 6.22
N THR A 126 -2.34 -21.70 6.79
CA THR A 126 -1.58 -22.86 7.25
C THR A 126 -2.01 -23.35 8.65
N ASN A 127 -3.01 -22.76 9.31
CA ASN A 127 -3.49 -23.12 10.65
C ASN A 127 -2.42 -23.16 11.77
N LYS A 128 -1.17 -22.78 11.47
CA LYS A 128 -0.06 -22.67 12.44
C LYS A 128 -0.34 -21.66 13.55
N TRP A 129 -1.36 -20.80 13.37
CA TRP A 129 -1.83 -19.90 14.43
C TRP A 129 -2.51 -20.65 15.60
N HIS A 130 -3.00 -21.88 15.39
CA HIS A 130 -3.69 -22.67 16.43
C HIS A 130 -2.71 -23.42 17.33
N GLU A 131 -1.45 -23.57 16.94
CA GLU A 131 -0.46 -24.38 17.65
C GLU A 131 0.26 -23.63 18.79
N LYS A 132 -0.34 -22.59 19.37
CA LYS A 132 0.05 -22.21 20.74
C LYS A 132 -0.68 -23.12 21.72
N LYS A 133 -0.15 -24.35 21.86
CA LYS A 133 -0.31 -25.10 23.11
C LYS A 133 0.41 -24.31 24.19
N PHE A 134 -0.35 -23.81 25.16
CA PHE A 134 0.18 -23.45 26.47
C PHE A 134 0.73 -24.70 27.16
#